data_AF-A0A2K8WTR2-F1
#
_entry.id   AF-A0A2K8WTR2-F1
#
_cell.length_a   1.000
_cell.length_b   1.000
_cell.length_c   1.000
_cell.angle_alpha   90.00
_cell.angle_beta   90.00
_cell.angle_gamma   90.00
#
_symmetry.space_group_name_H-M   'P 1'
#
loop_
_entity.id
_entity.type
_entity.pdbx_description
1 polymer ?
#
loop_
_entity_poly.entity_id
_entity_poly.type
_entity_poly.pdbx_seq_one_letter_code
_entity_poly.pdbx_strand_id
1 'polypeptide(L)'
;MANILLDLNSPVLQKDLFSLSKEDAYSVLNTLKKISKMDWELLYRYQGLKWELIYSKKGNNGENIYSFRINKKFRATALRDGNYLRVLSLHLDHDSTYK
;
A
#
# COMPACT_ATOMS: atom_id res chain seq x y z
N MET A 1 -10.96 18.01 4.31
CA MET A 1 -11.16 16.57 4.55
C MET A 1 -10.06 16.07 5.48
N ALA A 2 -10.30 15.01 6.26
CA ALA A 2 -9.27 14.47 7.14
C ALA A 2 -8.24 13.66 6.33
N ASN A 3 -6.96 13.83 6.66
CA ASN A 3 -5.89 13.05 6.04
C ASN A 3 -6.00 11.57 6.43
N ILE A 4 -5.51 10.72 5.55
CA ILE A 4 -5.43 9.27 5.77
C ILE A 4 -4.48 8.98 6.93
N LEU A 5 -4.94 8.15 7.87
CA LEU A 5 -4.08 7.57 8.90
C LEU A 5 -3.53 6.25 8.38
N LEU A 6 -2.24 5.99 8.59
CA LEU A 6 -1.64 4.71 8.21
C LEU A 6 -1.68 3.74 9.39
N ASP A 7 -2.18 2.55 9.14
CA ASP A 7 -2.00 1.40 10.02
C ASP A 7 -1.00 0.44 9.36
N LEU A 8 0.16 0.29 9.99
CA LEU A 8 1.27 -0.56 9.56
C LEU A 8 1.44 -1.78 10.47
N ASN A 9 0.41 -2.14 11.25
CA ASN A 9 0.49 -3.19 12.27
C ASN A 9 0.23 -4.61 11.74
N SER A 10 0.11 -4.80 10.43
CA SER A 10 0.02 -6.16 9.86
C SER A 10 1.34 -6.92 10.11
N PRO A 11 1.30 -8.11 10.75
CA PRO A 11 2.51 -8.90 10.97
C PRO A 11 3.23 -9.29 9.67
N VAL A 12 2.46 -9.51 8.59
CA VAL A 12 3.02 -9.80 7.26
C VAL A 12 3.79 -8.59 6.74
N LEU A 13 3.18 -7.41 6.79
CA LEU A 13 3.85 -6.17 6.41
C LEU A 13 5.12 -5.91 7.23
N GLN A 14 5.07 -6.09 8.55
CA GLN A 14 6.23 -5.86 9.41
C GLN A 14 7.40 -6.77 9.02
N LYS A 15 7.11 -8.06 8.79
CA LYS A 15 8.11 -9.01 8.29
C LYS A 15 8.68 -8.56 6.94
N ASP A 16 7.82 -8.14 6.01
CA ASP A 16 8.26 -7.68 4.69
C ASP A 16 9.14 -6.41 4.82
N LEU A 17 8.73 -5.43 5.63
CA LEU A 17 9.46 -4.18 5.86
C LEU A 17 10.85 -4.41 6.47
N PHE A 18 10.97 -5.31 7.46
CA PHE A 18 12.23 -5.60 8.11
C PHE A 18 13.20 -6.39 7.22
N SER A 19 12.72 -6.97 6.12
CA SER A 19 13.55 -7.69 5.16
C SER A 19 14.16 -6.80 4.07
N LEU A 20 13.73 -5.53 3.98
CA LEU A 20 14.15 -4.61 2.92
C LEU A 20 15.60 -4.15 3.07
N SER A 21 16.25 -3.86 1.94
CA SER A 21 17.50 -3.08 1.96
C SER A 21 17.22 -1.66 2.45
N LYS A 22 18.28 -0.93 2.84
CA LYS A 22 18.18 0.46 3.26
C LYS A 22 17.51 1.34 2.20
N GLU A 23 17.89 1.18 0.94
CA GLU A 23 17.39 1.96 -0.20
C GLU A 23 15.91 1.66 -0.45
N ASP A 24 15.55 0.38 -0.42
CA ASP A 24 14.17 -0.07 -0.60
C ASP A 24 13.29 0.42 0.55
N ALA A 25 13.73 0.27 1.80
CA ALA A 25 13.02 0.75 2.97
C ALA A 25 12.79 2.27 2.92
N TYR A 26 13.83 3.04 2.57
CA TYR A 26 13.71 4.49 2.41
C TYR A 26 12.70 4.86 1.30
N SER A 27 12.71 4.15 0.18
CA SER A 27 11.75 4.35 -0.91
C SER A 27 10.31 4.06 -0.46
N VAL A 28 10.09 2.94 0.24
CA VAL A 28 8.77 2.55 0.77
C VAL A 28 8.25 3.61 1.75
N LEU A 29 9.09 4.02 2.72
CA LEU A 29 8.73 5.03 3.71
C LEU A 29 8.38 6.38 3.07
N ASN A 30 9.07 6.78 2.00
CA ASN A 30 8.75 8.02 1.29
C ASN A 30 7.35 7.99 0.65
N THR A 31 6.95 6.86 0.05
CA THR A 31 5.61 6.72 -0.51
C THR A 31 4.54 6.67 0.57
N LEU A 32 4.77 5.93 1.66
CA LEU A 32 3.86 5.92 2.82
C LEU A 32 3.70 7.34 3.42
N LYS A 33 4.79 8.08 3.60
CA LYS A 33 4.76 9.49 4.06
C LYS A 33 4.01 10.43 3.11
N LYS A 34 4.01 10.15 1.81
CA LYS A 34 3.17 10.90 0.85
C LYS A 34 1.69 10.59 1.05
N ILE A 35 1.35 9.31 1.17
CA ILE A 35 -0.03 8.87 1.39
C ILE A 35 -0.61 9.45 2.68
N SER A 36 0.16 9.49 3.76
CA SER A 36 -0.30 10.06 5.05
C SER A 36 -0.60 11.56 4.99
N LYS A 37 -0.26 12.24 3.89
CA LYS A 37 -0.57 13.66 3.62
C LYS A 37 -1.72 13.83 2.62
N MET A 38 -2.29 12.74 2.13
CA MET A 38 -3.44 12.74 1.22
C MET A 38 -4.73 12.54 2.01
N ASP A 39 -5.84 12.98 1.43
CA ASP A 39 -7.16 12.46 1.78
C ASP A 39 -7.55 11.31 0.83
N TRP A 40 -8.69 10.68 1.11
CA TRP A 40 -9.18 9.54 0.33
C TRP A 40 -9.51 9.90 -1.12
N GLU A 41 -10.05 11.09 -1.37
CA GLU A 41 -10.39 11.50 -2.74
C GLU A 41 -9.14 11.66 -3.60
N LEU A 42 -8.10 12.27 -3.02
CA LEU A 42 -6.81 12.41 -3.68
C LEU A 42 -6.19 11.03 -3.92
N LEU A 43 -6.19 10.14 -2.93
CA LEU A 43 -5.64 8.80 -3.09
C LEU A 43 -6.32 8.04 -4.25
N TYR A 44 -7.65 8.06 -4.35
CA TYR A 44 -8.37 7.35 -5.42
C TYR A 44 -8.12 7.93 -6.81
N ARG A 45 -7.94 9.25 -6.92
CA ARG A 45 -7.66 9.92 -8.21
C ARG A 45 -6.19 9.89 -8.61
N TYR A 46 -5.28 9.62 -7.67
CA TYR A 46 -3.86 9.72 -7.92
C TYR A 46 -3.33 8.52 -8.74
N GLN A 47 -3.15 8.76 -10.04
CA GLN A 47 -2.72 7.75 -11.01
C GLN A 47 -1.35 7.12 -10.71
N GLY A 48 -0.45 7.85 -10.04
CA GLY A 48 0.90 7.38 -9.74
C GLY A 48 0.93 6.15 -8.81
N LEU A 49 -0.10 5.97 -7.98
CA LEU A 49 -0.21 4.82 -7.09
C LEU A 49 -0.79 3.57 -7.77
N LYS A 50 -1.32 3.64 -8.99
CA LYS A 50 -2.02 2.51 -9.65
C LYS A 50 -2.95 1.76 -8.69
N TRP A 51 -3.90 2.50 -8.10
CA TRP A 51 -4.82 1.98 -7.10
C TRP A 51 -5.83 1.01 -7.75
N GLU A 52 -5.71 -0.27 -7.45
CA GLU A 52 -6.41 -1.36 -8.15
C GLU A 52 -7.14 -2.28 -7.17
N LEU A 53 -8.43 -2.55 -7.41
CA LEU A 53 -9.21 -3.48 -6.61
C LEU A 53 -8.81 -4.93 -6.89
N ILE A 54 -8.55 -5.72 -5.84
CA ILE A 54 -8.31 -7.16 -5.95
C ILE A 54 -9.65 -7.89 -5.72
N TYR A 55 -10.34 -8.24 -6.80
CA TYR A 55 -11.67 -8.88 -6.75
C TYR A 55 -11.67 -10.26 -6.07
N SER A 56 -10.56 -11.00 -6.16
CA SER A 56 -10.44 -12.36 -5.62
C SER A 56 -10.14 -12.40 -4.12
N LYS A 57 -9.94 -11.25 -3.47
CA LYS A 57 -9.60 -11.17 -2.04
C LYS A 57 -10.54 -10.20 -1.32
N LYS A 58 -10.88 -10.55 -0.09
CA LYS A 58 -11.68 -9.74 0.81
C LYS A 58 -11.03 -9.68 2.19
N GLY A 59 -11.24 -8.58 2.89
CA GLY A 59 -10.93 -8.48 4.31
C GLY A 59 -11.83 -9.41 5.13
N ASN A 60 -11.48 -9.60 6.39
CA ASN A 60 -12.21 -10.51 7.28
C ASN A 60 -13.68 -10.09 7.49
N ASN A 61 -14.00 -8.81 7.30
CA ASN A 61 -15.37 -8.30 7.40
C ASN A 61 -15.97 -7.95 6.03
N GLY A 62 -15.41 -8.50 4.94
CA GLY A 62 -15.88 -8.25 3.57
C GLY A 62 -15.36 -6.97 2.92
N GLU A 63 -14.39 -6.30 3.55
CA GLU A 63 -13.78 -5.10 3.00
C GLU A 63 -13.09 -5.39 1.67
N ASN A 64 -13.10 -4.41 0.78
CA ASN A 64 -12.33 -4.48 -0.44
C ASN A 64 -10.83 -4.41 -0.12
N ILE A 65 -10.07 -5.35 -0.69
CA ILE A 65 -8.62 -5.29 -0.67
C ILE A 65 -8.15 -4.68 -1.98
N TYR A 66 -7.26 -3.70 -1.87
CA TYR A 66 -6.66 -3.00 -3.00
C TYR A 66 -5.18 -3.31 -3.06
N SER A 67 -4.63 -3.28 -4.27
CA SER A 67 -3.20 -3.17 -4.47
C SER A 67 -2.85 -1.77 -4.94
N PHE A 68 -1.68 -1.28 -4.54
CA PHE A 68 -1.13 -0.04 -5.05
C PHE A 68 0.39 -0.13 -5.19
N ARG A 69 0.90 0.60 -6.17
CA ARG A 69 2.31 0.75 -6.46
C ARG A 69 2.97 1.65 -5.42
N ILE A 70 4.01 1.13 -4.77
CA ILE A 70 4.87 1.90 -3.88
C ILE A 70 5.95 2.61 -4.70
N ASN A 71 6.58 1.86 -5.61
CA ASN A 71 7.56 2.32 -6.59
C ASN A 71 7.60 1.28 -7.74
N LYS A 72 8.53 1.41 -8.70
CA LYS A 72 8.62 0.45 -9.82
C LYS A 72 8.91 -1.00 -9.41
N LYS A 73 9.49 -1.21 -8.21
CA LYS A 73 9.92 -2.50 -7.70
C LYS A 73 8.91 -3.14 -6.76
N PHE A 74 8.08 -2.36 -6.06
CA PHE A 74 7.19 -2.87 -5.03
C PHE A 74 5.74 -2.44 -5.20
N ARG A 75 4.85 -3.37 -4.89
CA ARG A 75 3.43 -3.14 -4.67
C ARG A 75 3.06 -3.51 -3.25
N ALA A 76 2.15 -2.77 -2.66
CA ALA A 76 1.53 -3.11 -1.39
C ALA A 76 0.09 -3.58 -1.61
N THR A 77 -0.44 -4.33 -0.64
CA THR A 77 -1.88 -4.52 -0.50
C THR A 77 -2.39 -3.79 0.73
N ALA A 78 -3.61 -3.26 0.65
CA ALA A 78 -4.23 -2.56 1.76
C ALA A 78 -5.76 -2.64 1.70
N LEU A 79 -6.39 -2.35 2.83
CA LEU A 79 -7.82 -2.11 2.91
C LEU A 79 -8.09 -0.80 3.64
N ARG A 80 -9.28 -0.24 3.40
CA ARG A 80 -9.78 0.94 4.11
C ARG A 80 -10.58 0.51 5.32
N ASP A 81 -10.21 1.03 6.48
CA ASP A 81 -10.93 0.86 7.75
C ASP A 81 -11.22 2.25 8.33
N GLY A 82 -12.39 2.80 7.99
CA GLY A 82 -12.75 4.18 8.30
C GLY A 82 -11.75 5.19 7.70
N ASN A 83 -10.99 5.86 8.57
CA ASN A 83 -9.92 6.80 8.20
C ASN A 83 -8.54 6.15 8.09
N TYR A 84 -8.41 4.88 8.46
CA TYR A 84 -7.16 4.14 8.38
C TYR A 84 -7.02 3.46 7.02
N LEU A 85 -5.86 3.64 6.40
CA LEU A 85 -5.36 2.76 5.37
C LEU A 85 -4.52 1.67 6.06
N ARG A 86 -5.09 0.48 6.17
CA ARG A 86 -4.42 -0.68 6.79
C ARG A 86 -3.59 -1.37 5.73
N VAL A 87 -2.28 -1.18 5.78
CA VAL A 87 -1.36 -1.81 4.83
C VAL A 87 -1.09 -3.24 5.32
N LEU A 88 -1.35 -4.21 4.44
CA LEU A 88 -1.40 -5.62 4.81
C LEU A 88 -0.11 -6.36 4.47
N SER A 89 0.50 -6.07 3.31
CA SER A 89 1.70 -6.75 2.83
C SER A 89 2.44 -5.91 1.80
N LEU A 90 3.71 -6.25 1.56
CA LEU A 90 4.55 -5.71 0.50
C LEU A 90 5.05 -6.85 -0.40
N HIS A 91 4.99 -6.66 -1.72
CA HIS A 91 5.39 -7.63 -2.71
C HIS A 91 6.26 -6.98 -3.77
N LEU A 92 7.14 -7.77 -4.39
CA LEU A 92 7.81 -7.33 -5.62
C LEU A 92 6.75 -7.14 -6.72
N ASP A 93 6.85 -6.04 -7.46
CA ASP A 93 6.01 -5.78 -8.62
C ASP A 93 6.44 -6.75 -9.73
N HIS A 94 5.66 -7.82 -9.93
CA HIS A 94 5.92 -8.83 -10.95
C HIS A 94 5.83 -8.27 -12.39
N ASP A 95 5.38 -7.02 -12.58
CA ASP A 95 5.54 -6.27 -13.84
C ASP A 95 7.02 -6.11 -14.25
N SER A 96 7.97 -6.34 -13.34
CA SER A 96 9.41 -6.37 -13.63
C SER A 96 9.88 -7.64 -14.37
N THR A 97 8.98 -8.59 -14.67
CA THR A 97 9.35 -9.91 -15.22
C THR A 97 9.25 -10.01 -16.75
N TYR A 98 9.06 -8.88 -17.45
CA TYR A 98 9.39 -8.81 -18.87
C TYR A 98 10.73 -8.08 -19.01
N LYS A 99 11.74 -8.90 -19.36
CA LYS A 99 13.16 -8.63 -19.62
C LYS A 99 13.50 -7.22 -20.12
#